data_AF-A0A139N0D3-F1
#
_entry.id   AF-A0A139N0D3-F1
#
_cell.length_a   1.000
_cell.length_b   1.000
_cell.length_c   1.000
_cell.angle_alpha   90.00
_cell.angle_beta   90.00
_cell.angle_gamma   90.00
#
_symmetry.space_group_name_H-M   'P 1'
#
loop_
_entity.id
_entity.type
_entity.pdbx_description
1 polymer ?
#
loop_
_entity_poly.entity_id
_entity_poly.type
_entity_poly.pdbx_seq_one_letter_code
_entity_poly.pdbx_strand_id
1 'polypeptide(L)'
;MYKAGIDVGSTTVKVVIFDDNYQLLFSRYERHFSDVKTATIKVLKEAISEIGDQTVSIAITGSGGMGLADVAKIPFVQEVIAATTTVEKFIPQTDVVIELGGEDAKMTFFGDALEQRMNGTCAGGTGAFIDQMAELLKTDANGVNELAKGYETIYPIASRCGVFAKTDVQPLINEGARKEDIAASIFQAVVNQTIAGLASGRKISGNIAFLGGPLFFMSELRQRFIETLNIKPENVIFPENPQLFVAMGAALDEDQAQLALSEIIHNLENNTSKSLVPKNTLDVLFKDQAELDAWRARHNEASVEYKDIAKASGPVFLGIDAGSTTSKVVLTDPEGAILFQHYGNNQGQPLENVIEILKEVYRQLPDTAFIARSCVTGYGENLIKAALHVDYGEVETVAHFKAANYFNPGVDFILDIGGQDMKAMSVQDGALSSIQLNEACSSGCGSFIETFAKSLKYDVKDFAQVALLAEHPVDLGSKCTVFMNSKVKQVQKEGATVADISAGLSYSVIKNALYKVIKLKRPEDLGEKIVVQGGTFYNEAVLRAFELVSEREVVRPSIAGLMGAYGCAIIAQEKYEDETAQAPAVEMATV
;
A
#
# COMPACT_ATOMS: atom_id res chain seq x y z
N MET A 1 -4.34 -46.22 2.01
CA MET A 1 -5.15 -45.16 1.38
C MET A 1 -4.37 -43.86 1.45
N TYR A 2 -4.19 -43.16 0.33
CA TYR A 2 -3.42 -41.93 0.32
C TYR A 2 -4.06 -40.84 1.17
N LYS A 3 -3.23 -40.10 1.89
CA LYS A 3 -3.67 -39.01 2.77
C LYS A 3 -3.29 -37.67 2.16
N ALA A 4 -4.25 -36.78 1.98
CA ALA A 4 -4.03 -35.49 1.35
C ALA A 4 -4.40 -34.34 2.27
N GLY A 5 -3.68 -33.24 2.17
CA GLY A 5 -3.96 -32.04 2.95
C GLY A 5 -3.82 -30.81 2.08
N ILE A 6 -4.78 -29.89 2.21
CA ILE A 6 -4.73 -28.59 1.52
C ILE A 6 -4.65 -27.50 2.59
N ASP A 7 -3.59 -26.69 2.55
CA ASP A 7 -3.50 -25.44 3.31
C ASP A 7 -3.71 -24.25 2.37
N VAL A 8 -4.79 -23.52 2.57
CA VAL A 8 -5.07 -22.29 1.85
C VAL A 8 -4.83 -21.11 2.79
N GLY A 9 -3.61 -20.60 2.74
CA GLY A 9 -3.19 -19.42 3.49
C GLY A 9 -3.67 -18.10 2.89
N SER A 10 -3.18 -16.99 3.45
CA SER A 10 -3.51 -15.63 3.01
C SER A 10 -3.01 -15.26 1.61
N THR A 11 -1.89 -15.88 1.20
CA THR A 11 -1.17 -15.60 -0.06
C THR A 11 -0.88 -16.84 -0.90
N THR A 12 -1.04 -18.05 -0.34
CA THR A 12 -0.57 -19.30 -0.94
C THR A 12 -1.55 -20.46 -0.77
N VAL A 13 -1.57 -21.36 -1.74
CA VAL A 13 -2.17 -22.70 -1.62
C VAL A 13 -1.03 -23.71 -1.53
N LYS A 14 -1.17 -24.66 -0.61
CA LYS A 14 -0.24 -25.77 -0.44
C LYS A 14 -1.03 -27.06 -0.48
N VAL A 15 -0.54 -28.04 -1.23
CA VAL A 15 -1.14 -29.37 -1.29
C VAL A 15 -0.05 -30.38 -0.99
N VAL A 16 -0.35 -31.36 -0.15
CA VAL A 16 0.51 -32.50 0.14
C VAL A 16 -0.28 -33.78 0.01
N ILE A 17 0.37 -34.85 -0.48
CA ILE A 17 -0.21 -36.19 -0.57
C ILE A 17 0.83 -37.19 -0.07
N PHE A 18 0.45 -37.98 0.93
CA PHE A 18 1.24 -39.04 1.55
C PHE A 18 0.73 -40.42 1.16
N ASP A 19 1.65 -41.39 1.16
CA ASP A 19 1.29 -42.81 1.23
C ASP A 19 0.94 -43.27 2.67
N ASP A 20 0.66 -44.56 2.83
CA ASP A 20 0.34 -45.15 4.14
C ASP A 20 1.51 -45.14 5.14
N ASN A 21 2.74 -44.98 4.65
CA ASN A 21 3.96 -44.88 5.46
C ASN A 21 4.38 -43.43 5.71
N TYR A 22 3.53 -42.45 5.37
CA TYR A 22 3.82 -41.02 5.46
C TYR A 22 4.99 -40.57 4.57
N GLN A 23 5.28 -41.28 3.48
CA GLN A 23 6.18 -40.80 2.44
C GLN A 23 5.45 -39.81 1.53
N LEU A 24 6.09 -38.65 1.28
CA LEU A 24 5.50 -37.57 0.50
C LEU A 24 5.54 -37.94 -1.00
N LEU A 25 4.39 -38.24 -1.58
CA LEU A 25 4.23 -38.60 -2.99
C LEU A 25 4.08 -37.37 -3.89
N PHE A 26 3.43 -36.33 -3.37
CA PHE A 26 3.25 -35.06 -4.07
C PHE A 26 3.26 -33.91 -3.08
N SER A 27 3.88 -32.80 -3.48
CA SER A 27 3.72 -31.54 -2.78
C SER A 27 3.86 -30.33 -3.68
N ARG A 28 3.07 -29.29 -3.43
CA ARG A 28 3.22 -27.99 -4.08
C ARG A 28 2.99 -26.87 -3.09
N TYR A 29 3.72 -25.79 -3.30
CA TYR A 29 3.54 -24.49 -2.67
C TYR A 29 3.35 -23.48 -3.79
N GLU A 30 2.19 -22.85 -3.87
CA GLU A 30 1.82 -21.98 -4.99
C GLU A 30 1.25 -20.66 -4.46
N ARG A 31 1.74 -19.52 -4.98
CA ARG A 31 1.12 -18.22 -4.70
C ARG A 31 -0.19 -18.10 -5.48
N HIS A 32 -1.30 -17.81 -4.80
CA HIS A 32 -2.60 -17.76 -5.46
C HIS A 32 -2.98 -16.38 -6.02
N PHE A 33 -2.24 -15.32 -5.68
CA PHE A 33 -2.48 -13.93 -6.16
C PHE A 33 -3.97 -13.51 -6.13
N SER A 34 -4.60 -13.73 -4.97
CA SER A 34 -6.04 -13.51 -4.73
C SER A 34 -7.04 -14.39 -5.50
N ASP A 35 -6.59 -15.29 -6.38
CA ASP A 35 -7.44 -16.28 -7.06
C ASP A 35 -7.22 -17.70 -6.49
N VAL A 36 -7.75 -17.89 -5.28
CA VAL A 36 -7.60 -19.11 -4.49
C VAL A 36 -8.15 -20.34 -5.23
N LYS A 37 -9.35 -20.25 -5.79
CA LYS A 37 -10.02 -21.39 -6.45
C LYS A 37 -9.22 -21.86 -7.66
N THR A 38 -8.79 -20.93 -8.53
CA THR A 38 -8.00 -21.28 -9.71
C THR A 38 -6.66 -21.88 -9.33
N ALA A 39 -5.97 -21.32 -8.32
CA ALA A 39 -4.70 -21.86 -7.84
C ALA A 39 -4.84 -23.28 -7.26
N THR A 40 -5.87 -23.52 -6.44
CA THR A 40 -6.15 -24.87 -5.90
C THR A 40 -6.44 -25.87 -7.03
N ILE A 41 -7.26 -25.50 -8.01
CA ILE A 41 -7.57 -26.36 -9.17
C ILE A 41 -6.29 -26.67 -9.96
N LYS A 42 -5.44 -25.67 -10.21
CA LYS A 42 -4.15 -25.85 -10.89
C LYS A 42 -3.29 -26.88 -10.17
N VAL A 43 -3.09 -26.73 -8.87
CA VAL A 43 -2.25 -27.64 -8.08
C VAL A 43 -2.83 -29.07 -8.03
N LEU A 44 -4.15 -29.22 -7.95
CA LEU A 44 -4.78 -30.55 -8.00
C LEU A 44 -4.63 -31.20 -9.39
N LYS A 45 -4.70 -30.43 -10.48
CA LYS A 45 -4.44 -30.92 -11.84
C LYS A 45 -2.98 -31.39 -12.00
N GLU A 46 -2.02 -30.67 -11.39
CA GLU A 46 -0.62 -31.10 -11.32
C GLU A 46 -0.47 -32.41 -10.54
N ALA A 47 -1.16 -32.55 -9.39
CA ALA A 47 -1.17 -33.80 -8.62
C ALA A 47 -1.66 -34.99 -9.46
N ILE A 48 -2.79 -34.82 -10.18
CA ILE A 48 -3.31 -35.86 -11.08
C ILE A 48 -2.31 -36.21 -12.18
N SER A 49 -1.60 -35.22 -12.73
CA SER A 49 -0.60 -35.46 -13.77
C SER A 49 0.60 -36.27 -13.28
N GLU A 50 0.96 -36.17 -11.99
CA GLU A 50 2.16 -36.81 -11.43
C GLU A 50 1.86 -38.17 -10.77
N ILE A 51 0.75 -38.27 -10.04
CA ILE A 51 0.41 -39.48 -9.27
C ILE A 51 -0.88 -40.17 -9.74
N GLY A 52 -1.54 -39.64 -10.78
CA GLY A 52 -2.83 -40.14 -11.29
C GLY A 52 -4.04 -39.64 -10.49
N ASP A 53 -5.24 -39.96 -10.98
CA ASP A 53 -6.49 -39.62 -10.29
C ASP A 53 -6.75 -40.61 -9.14
N GLN A 54 -6.18 -40.29 -7.98
CA GLN A 54 -6.23 -41.14 -6.79
C GLN A 54 -7.43 -40.76 -5.91
N THR A 55 -8.02 -41.76 -5.25
CA THR A 55 -8.91 -41.52 -4.11
C THR A 55 -8.07 -41.24 -2.88
N VAL A 56 -8.28 -40.08 -2.28
CA VAL A 56 -7.53 -39.59 -1.12
C VAL A 56 -8.46 -39.38 0.07
N SER A 57 -7.92 -39.63 1.27
CA SER A 57 -8.50 -39.17 2.53
C SER A 57 -7.99 -37.76 2.78
N ILE A 58 -8.88 -36.76 2.77
CA ILE A 58 -8.50 -35.34 2.66
C ILE A 58 -9.19 -34.43 3.68
N ALA A 59 -8.42 -33.47 4.20
CA ALA A 59 -8.92 -32.30 4.92
C ALA A 59 -8.30 -31.00 4.37
N ILE A 60 -8.95 -29.87 4.65
CA ILE A 60 -8.51 -28.53 4.25
C ILE A 60 -8.35 -27.62 5.45
N THR A 61 -7.41 -26.69 5.39
CA THR A 61 -7.11 -25.74 6.46
C THR A 61 -6.71 -24.37 5.90
N GLY A 62 -6.32 -23.47 6.79
CA GLY A 62 -5.89 -22.11 6.47
C GLY A 62 -7.03 -21.10 6.36
N SER A 63 -6.70 -19.82 6.51
CA SER A 63 -7.67 -18.72 6.53
C SER A 63 -8.50 -18.58 5.25
N GLY A 64 -7.94 -18.96 4.10
CA GLY A 64 -8.65 -19.01 2.83
C GLY A 64 -9.45 -20.30 2.61
N GLY A 65 -9.14 -21.36 3.37
CA GLY A 65 -9.64 -22.72 3.16
C GLY A 65 -11.09 -22.92 3.59
N MET A 66 -11.56 -22.19 4.59
CA MET A 66 -12.92 -22.32 5.13
C MET A 66 -14.00 -22.12 4.06
N GLY A 67 -13.83 -21.15 3.15
CA GLY A 67 -14.78 -20.94 2.05
C GLY A 67 -14.67 -22.00 0.94
N LEU A 68 -13.50 -22.63 0.78
CA LEU A 68 -13.32 -23.70 -0.19
C LEU A 68 -13.81 -25.05 0.35
N ALA A 69 -13.79 -25.25 1.66
CA ALA A 69 -14.23 -26.47 2.33
C ALA A 69 -15.66 -26.84 1.93
N ASP A 70 -16.60 -25.89 2.02
CA ASP A 70 -18.01 -26.11 1.66
C ASP A 70 -18.19 -26.42 0.17
N VAL A 71 -17.48 -25.67 -0.70
CA VAL A 71 -17.58 -25.80 -2.15
C VAL A 71 -16.99 -27.14 -2.62
N ALA A 72 -15.85 -27.54 -2.03
CA ALA A 72 -15.13 -28.77 -2.36
C ALA A 72 -15.68 -30.01 -1.65
N LYS A 73 -16.54 -29.83 -0.64
CA LYS A 73 -17.05 -30.87 0.27
C LYS A 73 -15.93 -31.58 1.06
N ILE A 74 -14.97 -30.79 1.54
CA ILE A 74 -13.82 -31.27 2.33
C ILE A 74 -13.96 -30.75 3.76
N PRO A 75 -13.79 -31.58 4.81
CA PRO A 75 -13.83 -31.12 6.19
C PRO A 75 -12.71 -30.11 6.48
N PHE A 76 -13.04 -29.11 7.29
CA PHE A 76 -12.11 -28.04 7.67
C PHE A 76 -11.46 -28.35 9.01
N VAL A 77 -10.13 -28.40 9.05
CA VAL A 77 -9.33 -28.48 10.27
C VAL A 77 -8.71 -27.12 10.59
N GLN A 78 -8.66 -26.77 11.86
CA GLN A 78 -8.05 -25.52 12.30
C GLN A 78 -6.51 -25.59 12.15
N GLU A 79 -5.90 -24.58 11.53
CA GLU A 79 -4.48 -24.55 11.16
C GLU A 79 -3.49 -24.80 12.31
N VAL A 80 -3.83 -24.37 13.52
CA VAL A 80 -3.08 -24.55 14.77
C VAL A 80 -3.04 -26.02 15.13
N ILE A 81 -4.18 -26.69 15.03
CA ILE A 81 -4.29 -28.13 15.29
C ILE A 81 -3.45 -28.87 14.25
N ALA A 82 -3.64 -28.56 12.97
CA ALA A 82 -2.88 -29.17 11.87
C ALA A 82 -1.35 -29.01 12.07
N ALA A 83 -0.86 -27.79 12.32
CA ALA A 83 0.56 -27.54 12.55
C ALA A 83 1.09 -28.33 13.76
N THR A 84 0.35 -28.34 14.87
CA THR A 84 0.69 -29.06 16.10
C THR A 84 0.80 -30.56 15.85
N THR A 85 -0.19 -31.16 15.16
CA THR A 85 -0.20 -32.58 14.79
C THR A 85 1.05 -32.98 14.01
N THR A 86 1.54 -32.09 13.13
CA THR A 86 2.74 -32.35 12.32
C THR A 86 4.01 -32.28 13.16
N VAL A 87 4.08 -31.30 14.06
CA VAL A 87 5.22 -31.11 14.97
C VAL A 87 5.35 -32.31 15.91
N GLU A 88 4.26 -32.71 16.56
CA GLU A 88 4.24 -33.86 17.47
C GLU A 88 4.60 -35.18 16.77
N LYS A 89 4.26 -35.31 15.48
CA LYS A 89 4.53 -36.52 14.72
C LYS A 89 5.96 -36.62 14.19
N PHE A 90 6.48 -35.53 13.61
CA PHE A 90 7.74 -35.58 12.86
C PHE A 90 8.93 -34.94 13.57
N ILE A 91 8.70 -34.01 14.49
CA ILE A 91 9.74 -33.32 15.28
C ILE A 91 9.34 -33.18 16.75
N PRO A 92 9.00 -34.28 17.45
CA PRO A 92 8.46 -34.27 18.82
C PRO A 92 9.41 -33.67 19.86
N GLN A 93 10.71 -33.54 19.55
CA GLN A 93 11.70 -32.92 20.40
C GLN A 93 11.62 -31.37 20.44
N THR A 94 10.68 -30.77 19.70
CA THR A 94 10.53 -29.31 19.59
C THR A 94 9.88 -28.72 20.84
N ASP A 95 10.52 -27.70 21.43
CA ASP A 95 9.99 -26.95 22.57
C ASP A 95 9.25 -25.68 22.12
N VAL A 96 9.73 -25.02 21.06
CA VAL A 96 9.10 -23.80 20.52
C VAL A 96 9.10 -23.85 19.00
N VAL A 97 7.96 -23.54 18.39
CA VAL A 97 7.83 -23.30 16.96
C VAL A 97 7.72 -21.81 16.71
N ILE A 98 8.54 -21.30 15.79
CA ILE A 98 8.37 -19.98 15.18
C ILE A 98 7.92 -20.23 13.74
N GLU A 99 6.68 -19.89 13.43
CA GLU A 99 6.07 -20.06 12.11
C GLU A 99 5.76 -18.69 11.51
N LEU A 100 6.31 -18.39 10.34
CA LEU A 100 5.97 -17.17 9.60
C LEU A 100 5.23 -17.52 8.31
N GLY A 101 4.07 -16.91 8.10
CA GLY A 101 3.27 -16.97 6.89
C GLY A 101 3.28 -15.65 6.11
N GLY A 102 2.35 -15.52 5.16
CA GLY A 102 2.20 -14.30 4.35
C GLY A 102 1.71 -13.12 5.19
N GLU A 103 0.55 -13.26 5.82
CA GLU A 103 -0.06 -12.23 6.66
C GLU A 103 -0.12 -12.61 8.15
N ASP A 104 0.30 -13.83 8.49
CA ASP A 104 0.30 -14.38 9.85
C ASP A 104 1.71 -14.75 10.32
N ALA A 105 1.92 -14.70 11.63
CA ALA A 105 3.10 -15.13 12.36
C ALA A 105 2.62 -15.79 13.65
N LYS A 106 3.12 -16.98 13.94
CA LYS A 106 2.71 -17.80 15.08
C LYS A 106 3.93 -18.23 15.87
N MET A 107 3.73 -18.32 17.17
CA MET A 107 4.67 -18.91 18.10
C MET A 107 3.91 -19.94 18.94
N THR A 108 4.29 -21.20 18.80
CA THR A 108 3.70 -22.31 19.56
C THR A 108 4.72 -22.81 20.56
N PHE A 109 4.34 -22.90 21.83
CA PHE A 109 5.18 -23.43 22.88
C PHE A 109 4.66 -24.79 23.35
N PHE A 110 5.52 -25.78 23.23
CA PHE A 110 5.30 -27.15 23.66
C PHE A 110 5.89 -27.28 25.08
N GLY A 111 5.02 -27.46 26.07
CA GLY A 111 5.36 -27.61 27.48
C GLY A 111 4.26 -28.40 28.18
N ASP A 112 4.03 -28.21 29.48
CA ASP A 112 2.95 -28.91 30.21
C ASP A 112 1.56 -28.68 29.60
N ALA A 113 1.36 -27.52 28.99
CA ALA A 113 0.18 -27.19 28.19
C ALA A 113 0.62 -26.51 26.88
N LEU A 114 -0.02 -26.91 25.78
CA LEU A 114 0.16 -26.27 24.48
C LEU A 114 -0.33 -24.82 24.57
N GLU A 115 0.57 -23.87 24.35
CA GLU A 115 0.22 -22.47 24.25
C GLU A 115 0.61 -21.95 22.87
N GLN A 116 -0.36 -21.45 22.13
CA GLN A 116 -0.09 -20.78 20.87
C GLN A 116 -0.45 -19.31 20.96
N ARG A 117 0.41 -18.50 20.33
CA ARG A 117 0.18 -17.09 20.11
C ARG A 117 0.34 -16.78 18.64
N MET A 118 -0.60 -16.01 18.11
CA MET A 118 -0.57 -15.54 16.74
C MET A 118 -0.58 -14.01 16.77
N ASN A 119 0.06 -13.39 15.79
CA ASN A 119 -0.05 -11.95 15.63
C ASN A 119 -1.53 -11.61 15.45
N GLY A 120 -1.91 -10.46 16.01
CA GLY A 120 -3.20 -9.86 15.68
C GLY A 120 -3.21 -9.48 14.20
N THR A 121 -4.11 -8.58 13.84
CA THR A 121 -4.36 -8.32 12.41
C THR A 121 -3.13 -7.75 11.66
N CYS A 122 -2.10 -7.25 12.36
CA CYS A 122 -0.94 -6.54 11.81
C CYS A 122 0.08 -7.43 11.06
N ALA A 123 0.44 -7.06 9.83
CA ALA A 123 1.46 -7.74 9.01
C ALA A 123 2.92 -7.50 9.45
N GLY A 124 3.16 -6.71 10.50
CA GLY A 124 4.49 -6.56 11.07
C GLY A 124 5.01 -7.92 11.54
N GLY A 125 6.20 -8.32 11.06
CA GLY A 125 6.79 -9.62 11.38
C GLY A 125 6.40 -10.76 10.45
N THR A 126 5.79 -10.50 9.28
CA THR A 126 5.33 -11.54 8.34
C THR A 126 5.95 -11.40 6.94
N GLY A 127 5.67 -12.34 6.03
CA GLY A 127 6.13 -12.27 4.64
C GLY A 127 5.62 -11.05 3.86
N ALA A 128 4.41 -10.58 4.14
CA ALA A 128 3.82 -9.40 3.49
C ALA A 128 4.57 -8.11 3.84
N PHE A 129 5.12 -8.00 5.05
CA PHE A 129 6.03 -6.91 5.40
C PHE A 129 7.28 -6.93 4.53
N ILE A 130 7.87 -8.12 4.35
CA ILE A 130 9.07 -8.29 3.52
C ILE A 130 8.77 -7.96 2.06
N ASP A 131 7.64 -8.41 1.51
CA ASP A 131 7.20 -8.08 0.14
C ASP A 131 7.10 -6.55 -0.05
N GLN A 132 6.53 -5.82 0.91
CA GLN A 132 6.42 -4.35 0.84
C GLN A 132 7.79 -3.65 0.87
N MET A 133 8.72 -4.15 1.67
CA MET A 133 10.06 -3.58 1.76
C MET A 133 10.92 -3.96 0.54
N ALA A 134 10.70 -5.14 -0.05
CA ALA A 134 11.35 -5.57 -1.27
C ALA A 134 11.00 -4.64 -2.45
N GLU A 135 9.71 -4.26 -2.57
CA GLU A 135 9.25 -3.30 -3.58
C GLU A 135 9.98 -1.96 -3.45
N LEU A 136 10.19 -1.48 -2.21
CA LEU A 136 10.93 -0.24 -1.93
C LEU A 136 12.39 -0.30 -2.40
N LEU A 137 13.03 -1.46 -2.25
CA LEU A 137 14.39 -1.72 -2.71
C LEU A 137 14.50 -2.05 -4.21
N LYS A 138 13.34 -2.12 -4.90
CA LYS A 138 13.18 -2.56 -6.30
C LYS A 138 13.65 -3.98 -6.55
N THR A 139 13.26 -4.90 -5.66
CA THR A 139 13.56 -6.34 -5.74
C THR A 139 12.36 -7.17 -5.26
N ASP A 140 12.46 -8.50 -5.30
CA ASP A 140 11.55 -9.42 -4.62
C ASP A 140 12.10 -9.87 -3.26
N ALA A 141 11.32 -10.64 -2.49
CA ALA A 141 11.72 -11.14 -1.18
C ALA A 141 13.01 -11.97 -1.21
N ASN A 142 13.25 -12.72 -2.29
CA ASN A 142 14.50 -13.48 -2.47
C ASN A 142 15.68 -12.54 -2.68
N GLY A 143 15.54 -11.48 -3.47
CA GLY A 143 16.60 -10.50 -3.62
C GLY A 143 16.87 -9.69 -2.35
N VAL A 144 15.87 -9.46 -1.48
CA VAL A 144 16.14 -8.96 -0.11
C VAL A 144 17.03 -9.93 0.66
N ASN A 145 16.76 -11.24 0.56
CA ASN A 145 17.60 -12.27 1.18
C ASN A 145 19.04 -12.23 0.66
N GLU A 146 19.22 -12.19 -0.66
CA GLU A 146 20.55 -12.13 -1.26
C GLU A 146 21.31 -10.86 -0.89
N LEU A 147 20.65 -9.70 -0.87
CA LEU A 147 21.26 -8.42 -0.43
C LEU A 147 21.72 -8.51 1.04
N ALA A 148 20.90 -9.08 1.91
CA ALA A 148 21.17 -9.16 3.34
C ALA A 148 22.44 -9.98 3.68
N LYS A 149 22.97 -10.80 2.77
CA LYS A 149 24.23 -11.56 2.99
C LYS A 149 25.45 -10.67 3.15
N GLY A 150 25.45 -9.49 2.51
CA GLY A 150 26.60 -8.59 2.43
C GLY A 150 26.56 -7.40 3.39
N TYR A 151 25.67 -7.43 4.39
CA TYR A 151 25.49 -6.31 5.31
C TYR A 151 26.69 -6.12 6.25
N GLU A 152 26.94 -4.87 6.63
CA GLU A 152 27.91 -4.47 7.65
C GLU A 152 27.23 -3.79 8.84
N THR A 153 26.12 -3.11 8.59
CA THR A 153 25.40 -2.32 9.60
C THR A 153 23.92 -2.70 9.67
N ILE A 154 23.36 -2.68 10.89
CA ILE A 154 21.92 -2.81 11.13
C ILE A 154 21.40 -1.48 11.62
N TYR A 155 20.50 -0.87 10.84
CA TYR A 155 19.78 0.34 11.18
C TYR A 155 18.53 0.01 11.99
N PRO A 156 18.15 0.87 12.97
CA PRO A 156 16.88 0.74 13.64
C PRO A 156 15.73 1.08 12.68
N ILE A 157 14.87 0.10 12.41
CA ILE A 157 13.65 0.26 11.60
C ILE A 157 12.45 -0.14 12.45
N ALA A 158 11.38 0.65 12.38
CA ALA A 158 10.12 0.36 13.02
C ALA A 158 9.58 -1.00 12.57
N SER A 159 9.42 -1.89 13.54
CA SER A 159 9.07 -3.30 13.32
C SER A 159 7.57 -3.56 13.18
N ARG A 160 6.74 -2.57 13.56
CA ARG A 160 5.30 -2.76 13.78
C ARG A 160 4.50 -2.85 12.50
N CYS A 161 4.81 -2.10 11.46
CA CYS A 161 4.01 -2.04 10.23
C CYS A 161 4.90 -1.63 9.06
N GLY A 162 4.61 -2.16 7.87
CA GLY A 162 5.36 -1.82 6.66
C GLY A 162 5.30 -0.33 6.31
N VAL A 163 4.25 0.39 6.73
CA VAL A 163 4.18 1.83 6.49
C VAL A 163 5.18 2.62 7.35
N PHE A 164 5.27 2.32 8.65
CA PHE A 164 6.29 2.95 9.50
C PHE A 164 7.70 2.53 9.10
N ALA A 165 7.89 1.25 8.75
CA ALA A 165 9.18 0.79 8.23
C ALA A 165 9.57 1.53 6.96
N LYS A 166 8.62 1.83 6.07
CA LYS A 166 8.88 2.63 4.87
C LYS A 166 9.31 4.06 5.22
N THR A 167 8.66 4.70 6.20
CA THR A 167 9.05 6.03 6.69
C THR A 167 10.48 6.05 7.24
N ASP A 168 10.94 4.95 7.84
CA ASP A 168 12.32 4.84 8.34
C ASP A 168 13.32 4.47 7.23
N VAL A 169 12.91 3.64 6.26
CA VAL A 169 13.79 3.17 5.18
C VAL A 169 13.97 4.21 4.07
N GLN A 170 12.95 4.99 3.75
CA GLN A 170 13.02 5.96 2.65
C GLN A 170 14.10 7.04 2.86
N PRO A 171 14.26 7.65 4.05
CA PRO A 171 15.39 8.54 4.34
C PRO A 171 16.74 7.84 4.17
N LEU A 172 16.90 6.60 4.66
CA LEU A 172 18.14 5.84 4.50
C LEU A 172 18.52 5.66 3.03
N ILE A 173 17.54 5.38 2.16
CA ILE A 173 17.75 5.30 0.71
C ILE A 173 18.20 6.67 0.15
N ASN A 174 17.52 7.74 0.53
CA ASN A 174 17.79 9.09 0.05
C ASN A 174 19.15 9.62 0.52
N GLU A 175 19.62 9.19 1.69
CA GLU A 175 20.93 9.49 2.27
C GLU A 175 22.06 8.61 1.69
N GLY A 176 21.73 7.65 0.84
CA GLY A 176 22.70 6.78 0.17
C GLY A 176 23.17 5.59 1.00
N ALA A 177 22.40 5.14 1.99
CA ALA A 177 22.70 3.93 2.73
C ALA A 177 22.73 2.70 1.82
N ARG A 178 23.59 1.74 2.14
CA ARG A 178 23.78 0.51 1.35
C ARG A 178 22.51 -0.34 1.39
N LYS A 179 22.13 -0.90 0.24
CA LYS A 179 20.94 -1.75 0.13
C LYS A 179 21.08 -3.04 0.95
N GLU A 180 22.30 -3.56 1.08
CA GLU A 180 22.62 -4.73 1.89
C GLU A 180 22.32 -4.50 3.38
N ASP A 181 22.71 -3.32 3.89
CA ASP A 181 22.45 -2.92 5.28
C ASP A 181 20.95 -2.73 5.52
N ILE A 182 20.25 -2.06 4.59
CA ILE A 182 18.79 -1.89 4.67
C ILE A 182 18.08 -3.26 4.66
N ALA A 183 18.49 -4.18 3.78
CA ALA A 183 17.91 -5.52 3.67
C ALA A 183 18.06 -6.33 4.97
N ALA A 184 19.25 -6.33 5.58
CA ALA A 184 19.45 -7.00 6.87
C ALA A 184 18.67 -6.31 8.01
N SER A 185 18.53 -4.98 7.96
CA SER A 185 17.73 -4.20 8.92
C SER A 185 16.23 -4.51 8.82
N ILE A 186 15.72 -4.75 7.61
CA ILE A 186 14.33 -5.21 7.38
C ILE A 186 14.11 -6.56 8.06
N PHE A 187 15.03 -7.52 7.91
CA PHE A 187 14.92 -8.81 8.62
C PHE A 187 15.03 -8.65 10.12
N GLN A 188 15.92 -7.78 10.62
CA GLN A 188 15.99 -7.51 12.06
C GLN A 188 14.66 -6.92 12.57
N ALA A 189 14.01 -6.05 11.80
CA ALA A 189 12.70 -5.51 12.15
C ALA A 189 11.65 -6.62 12.23
N VAL A 190 11.62 -7.56 11.28
CA VAL A 190 10.73 -8.74 11.33
C VAL A 190 10.97 -9.55 12.60
N VAL A 191 12.23 -9.90 12.89
CA VAL A 191 12.61 -10.66 14.09
C VAL A 191 12.18 -9.97 15.37
N ASN A 192 12.48 -8.67 15.50
CA ASN A 192 12.11 -7.87 16.66
C ASN A 192 10.59 -7.87 16.86
N GLN A 193 9.81 -7.71 15.78
CA GLN A 193 8.35 -7.72 15.87
C GLN A 193 7.80 -9.07 16.29
N THR A 194 8.32 -10.17 15.70
CA THR A 194 7.85 -11.52 16.02
C THR A 194 8.15 -11.86 17.48
N ILE A 195 9.37 -11.55 17.97
CA ILE A 195 9.74 -11.82 19.37
C ILE A 195 8.94 -10.93 20.31
N ALA A 196 8.95 -9.61 20.12
CA ALA A 196 8.26 -8.69 21.02
C ALA A 196 6.74 -8.88 21.02
N GLY A 197 6.16 -9.21 19.86
CA GLY A 197 4.72 -9.37 19.68
C GLY A 197 4.18 -10.72 20.14
N LEU A 198 4.94 -11.81 19.98
CA LEU A 198 4.44 -13.17 20.24
C LEU A 198 5.05 -13.81 21.49
N ALA A 199 6.28 -13.47 21.87
CA ALA A 199 6.89 -14.06 23.05
C ALA A 199 6.23 -13.55 24.35
N SER A 200 5.68 -12.32 24.37
CA SER A 200 4.97 -11.66 25.50
C SER A 200 5.49 -12.06 26.89
N GLY A 201 6.81 -12.00 27.10
CA GLY A 201 7.48 -12.31 28.37
C GLY A 201 7.79 -13.79 28.62
N ARG A 202 7.31 -14.72 27.79
CA ARG A 202 7.70 -16.14 27.82
C ARG A 202 9.10 -16.29 27.20
N LYS A 203 9.94 -17.07 27.85
CA LYS A 203 11.30 -17.34 27.34
C LYS A 203 11.21 -18.28 26.15
N ILE A 204 11.87 -17.91 25.05
CA ILE A 204 12.10 -18.78 23.89
C ILE A 204 13.40 -19.54 24.16
N SER A 205 13.31 -20.82 24.52
CA SER A 205 14.47 -21.66 24.87
C SER A 205 14.16 -23.14 24.62
N GLY A 206 15.21 -23.96 24.57
CA GLY A 206 15.10 -25.37 24.19
C GLY A 206 15.36 -25.55 22.70
N ASN A 207 14.77 -26.57 22.10
CA ASN A 207 14.82 -26.84 20.68
C ASN A 207 13.77 -26.00 19.94
N ILE A 208 14.22 -25.18 19.00
CA ILE A 208 13.38 -24.18 18.33
C ILE A 208 13.24 -24.56 16.85
N ALA A 209 12.00 -24.80 16.42
CA ALA A 209 11.68 -25.10 15.03
C ALA A 209 11.28 -23.86 14.24
N PHE A 210 11.84 -23.72 13.03
CA PHE A 210 11.49 -22.65 12.09
C PHE A 210 10.60 -23.18 10.97
N LEU A 211 9.35 -22.71 10.91
CA LEU A 211 8.32 -23.17 9.98
C LEU A 211 7.77 -22.05 9.08
N GLY A 212 7.11 -22.44 7.99
CA GLY A 212 6.45 -21.51 7.09
C GLY A 212 7.33 -20.98 5.95
N GLY A 213 6.69 -20.28 5.00
CA GLY A 213 7.31 -19.88 3.72
C GLY A 213 8.51 -18.96 3.90
N PRO A 214 8.34 -17.76 4.51
CA PRO A 214 9.44 -16.85 4.80
C PRO A 214 10.66 -17.50 5.43
N LEU A 215 10.46 -18.30 6.47
CA LEU A 215 11.55 -18.98 7.16
C LEU A 215 12.12 -20.14 6.35
N PHE A 216 11.44 -20.69 5.34
CA PHE A 216 12.02 -21.67 4.43
C PHE A 216 12.90 -21.01 3.37
N PHE A 217 12.39 -19.99 2.68
CA PHE A 217 13.05 -19.38 1.54
C PHE A 217 14.15 -18.37 1.90
N MET A 218 14.07 -17.73 3.08
CA MET A 218 15.00 -16.66 3.47
C MET A 218 15.93 -17.12 4.59
N SER A 219 17.12 -17.60 4.23
CA SER A 219 18.14 -18.05 5.18
C SER A 219 18.62 -16.93 6.10
N GLU A 220 18.64 -15.68 5.61
CA GLU A 220 19.23 -14.56 6.36
C GLU A 220 18.24 -14.08 7.42
N LEU A 221 16.93 -14.22 7.15
CA LEU A 221 15.89 -14.05 8.16
C LEU A 221 16.01 -15.09 9.28
N ARG A 222 16.22 -16.36 8.94
CA ARG A 222 16.48 -17.42 9.96
C ARG A 222 17.73 -17.10 10.77
N GLN A 223 18.81 -16.68 10.11
CA GLN A 223 20.06 -16.34 10.77
C GLN A 223 19.88 -15.18 11.76
N ARG A 224 19.08 -14.16 11.41
CA ARG A 224 18.72 -13.09 12.34
C ARG A 224 17.95 -13.57 13.57
N PHE A 225 17.04 -14.53 13.44
CA PHE A 225 16.41 -15.17 14.61
C PHE A 225 17.44 -15.90 15.48
N ILE A 226 18.32 -16.70 14.87
CA ILE A 226 19.34 -17.48 15.58
C ILE A 226 20.26 -16.57 16.39
N GLU A 227 20.73 -15.47 15.79
CA GLU A 227 21.60 -14.50 16.45
C GLU A 227 20.87 -13.71 17.54
N THR A 228 19.67 -13.21 17.25
CA THR A 228 18.89 -12.40 18.20
C THR A 228 18.49 -13.20 19.45
N LEU A 229 18.15 -14.46 19.27
CA LEU A 229 17.78 -15.37 20.36
C LEU A 229 18.98 -16.12 20.96
N ASN A 230 20.17 -15.95 20.41
CA ASN A 230 21.39 -16.66 20.78
C ASN A 230 21.17 -18.19 20.84
N ILE A 231 20.55 -18.74 19.79
CA ILE A 231 20.23 -20.17 19.68
C ILE A 231 21.51 -20.92 19.33
N LYS A 232 21.82 -21.97 20.09
CA LYS A 232 22.94 -22.85 19.77
C LYS A 232 22.62 -23.70 18.52
N PRO A 233 23.61 -24.02 17.66
CA PRO A 233 23.37 -24.81 16.45
C PRO A 233 22.63 -26.13 16.69
N GLU A 234 22.92 -26.83 17.79
CA GLU A 234 22.27 -28.09 18.16
C GLU A 234 20.78 -27.97 18.53
N ASN A 235 20.33 -26.77 18.88
CA ASN A 235 18.96 -26.48 19.29
C ASN A 235 18.11 -25.92 18.13
N VAL A 236 18.68 -25.75 16.93
CA VAL A 236 17.95 -25.29 15.76
C VAL A 236 17.33 -26.49 15.06
N ILE A 237 15.99 -26.53 15.02
CA ILE A 237 15.24 -27.51 14.24
C ILE A 237 14.80 -26.85 12.93
N PHE A 238 15.33 -27.36 11.82
CA PHE A 238 14.88 -26.99 10.48
C PHE A 238 14.51 -28.28 9.75
N PRO A 239 13.23 -28.70 9.80
CA PRO A 239 12.81 -29.97 9.25
C PRO A 239 12.79 -29.95 7.72
N GLU A 240 12.57 -31.10 7.10
CA GLU A 240 12.29 -31.15 5.66
C GLU A 240 10.92 -30.53 5.36
N ASN A 241 10.85 -29.70 4.32
CA ASN A 241 9.64 -29.01 3.86
C ASN A 241 8.87 -28.20 4.94
N PRO A 242 9.53 -27.33 5.72
CA PRO A 242 8.91 -26.57 6.82
C PRO A 242 7.78 -25.65 6.35
N GLN A 243 7.80 -25.25 5.07
CA GLN A 243 6.74 -24.46 4.44
C GLN A 243 5.42 -25.23 4.26
N LEU A 244 5.42 -26.56 4.34
CA LEU A 244 4.25 -27.42 4.10
C LEU A 244 3.61 -27.96 5.37
N PHE A 245 4.17 -27.69 6.55
CA PHE A 245 3.78 -28.32 7.81
C PHE A 245 2.28 -28.24 8.12
N VAL A 246 1.65 -27.09 7.86
CA VAL A 246 0.21 -26.92 8.09
C VAL A 246 -0.62 -27.82 7.16
N ALA A 247 -0.23 -27.95 5.88
CA ALA A 247 -0.89 -28.87 4.94
C ALA A 247 -0.66 -30.33 5.33
N MET A 248 0.55 -30.67 5.79
CA MET A 248 0.87 -32.01 6.31
C MET A 248 -0.05 -32.37 7.48
N GLY A 249 -0.28 -31.40 8.37
CA GLY A 249 -1.20 -31.54 9.48
C GLY A 249 -2.63 -31.86 9.05
N ALA A 250 -3.13 -31.16 8.04
CA ALA A 250 -4.44 -31.44 7.48
C ALA A 250 -4.53 -32.85 6.87
N ALA A 251 -3.46 -33.32 6.23
CA ALA A 251 -3.39 -34.69 5.74
C ALA A 251 -3.37 -35.74 6.87
N LEU A 252 -3.00 -35.34 8.09
CA LEU A 252 -2.91 -36.23 9.25
C LEU A 252 -4.15 -36.21 10.15
N ASP A 253 -5.10 -35.31 9.91
CA ASP A 253 -6.30 -35.15 10.72
C ASP A 253 -7.19 -36.42 10.70
N GLU A 254 -8.01 -36.59 11.74
CA GLU A 254 -8.92 -37.73 11.87
C GLU A 254 -10.25 -37.49 11.13
N ASP A 255 -10.71 -36.24 11.02
CA ASP A 255 -11.92 -35.87 10.28
C ASP A 255 -11.57 -35.60 8.81
N GLN A 256 -11.76 -36.63 7.97
CA GLN A 256 -11.39 -36.60 6.56
C GLN A 256 -12.53 -37.08 5.67
N ALA A 257 -12.66 -36.45 4.50
CA ALA A 257 -13.51 -36.95 3.42
C ALA A 257 -12.70 -37.87 2.50
N GLN A 258 -13.36 -38.88 1.92
CA GLN A 258 -12.78 -39.73 0.89
C GLN A 258 -13.30 -39.30 -0.48
N LEU A 259 -12.43 -38.69 -1.29
CA LEU A 259 -12.79 -38.12 -2.59
C LEU A 259 -11.71 -38.44 -3.63
N ALA A 260 -12.10 -38.58 -4.89
CA ALA A 260 -11.13 -38.57 -6.00
C ALA A 260 -10.62 -37.15 -6.24
N LEU A 261 -9.36 -37.00 -6.68
CA LEU A 261 -8.80 -35.69 -7.03
C LEU A 261 -9.64 -34.98 -8.11
N SER A 262 -10.12 -35.73 -9.11
CA SER A 262 -11.01 -35.23 -10.16
C SER A 262 -12.37 -34.78 -9.63
N GLU A 263 -12.91 -35.45 -8.61
CA GLU A 263 -14.17 -35.09 -7.96
C GLU A 263 -14.05 -33.75 -7.20
N ILE A 264 -12.92 -33.53 -6.52
CA ILE A 264 -12.64 -32.26 -5.84
C ILE A 264 -12.60 -31.11 -6.85
N ILE A 265 -11.91 -31.29 -7.99
CA ILE A 265 -11.86 -30.30 -9.06
C ILE A 265 -13.28 -30.02 -9.59
N HIS A 266 -14.07 -31.07 -9.84
CA HIS A 266 -15.44 -30.93 -10.32
C HIS A 266 -16.33 -30.15 -9.33
N ASN A 267 -16.22 -30.43 -8.04
CA ASN A 267 -16.93 -29.72 -6.99
C ASN A 267 -16.55 -28.24 -6.97
N LEU A 268 -15.25 -27.94 -7.05
CA LEU A 268 -14.75 -26.57 -7.11
C LEU A 268 -15.25 -25.84 -8.35
N GLU A 269 -15.26 -26.46 -9.53
CA GLU A 269 -15.68 -25.82 -10.79
C GLU A 269 -17.19 -25.54 -10.83
N ASN A 270 -18.05 -26.45 -10.36
CA ASN A 270 -19.50 -26.42 -10.58
C ASN A 270 -20.35 -25.89 -9.41
N ASN A 271 -19.83 -25.88 -8.18
CA ASN A 271 -20.57 -25.31 -7.06
C ASN A 271 -20.33 -23.79 -7.01
N THR A 272 -21.33 -23.00 -7.40
CA THR A 272 -21.37 -21.56 -7.13
C THR A 272 -22.12 -21.30 -5.82
N SER A 273 -21.53 -20.56 -4.88
CA SER A 273 -22.31 -20.01 -3.77
C SER A 273 -23.41 -19.12 -4.35
N LYS A 274 -24.68 -19.44 -4.09
CA LYS A 274 -25.82 -18.65 -4.55
C LYS A 274 -25.70 -17.19 -4.08
N SER A 275 -26.05 -16.27 -4.98
CA SER A 275 -26.21 -14.81 -4.83
C SER A 275 -26.29 -14.33 -3.38
N LEU A 276 -25.21 -13.69 -2.93
CA LEU A 276 -25.15 -12.94 -1.69
C LEU A 276 -25.14 -11.47 -2.09
N VAL A 277 -26.07 -10.68 -1.56
CA VAL A 277 -25.99 -9.22 -1.59
C VAL A 277 -25.27 -8.81 -0.30
N PRO A 278 -24.24 -7.95 -0.35
CA PRO A 278 -23.56 -7.48 0.85
C PRO A 278 -24.57 -6.88 1.84
N LYS A 279 -24.59 -7.36 3.09
CA LYS A 279 -25.57 -6.91 4.10
C LYS A 279 -25.31 -5.52 4.66
N ASN A 280 -24.10 -4.97 4.45
CA ASN A 280 -23.67 -3.71 5.04
C ASN A 280 -23.16 -2.77 3.93
N THR A 281 -24.06 -1.91 3.44
CA THR A 281 -23.81 -0.97 2.34
C THR A 281 -23.85 0.48 2.82
N LEU A 282 -23.21 1.37 2.08
CA LEU A 282 -23.23 2.81 2.25
C LEU A 282 -24.17 3.44 1.21
N ASP A 283 -24.39 4.76 1.35
CA ASP A 283 -25.09 5.54 0.33
C ASP A 283 -24.36 5.47 -1.02
N VAL A 284 -25.12 5.53 -2.10
CA VAL A 284 -24.58 5.61 -3.47
C VAL A 284 -23.87 6.96 -3.66
N LEU A 285 -22.76 6.95 -4.41
CA LEU A 285 -22.01 8.18 -4.68
C LEU A 285 -22.83 9.15 -5.54
N PHE A 286 -23.50 8.61 -6.56
CA PHE A 286 -24.42 9.32 -7.44
C PHE A 286 -25.66 8.45 -7.68
N LYS A 287 -26.83 9.06 -7.69
CA LYS A 287 -28.11 8.37 -7.95
C LYS A 287 -28.25 7.99 -9.41
N ASP A 288 -27.77 8.86 -10.30
CA ASP A 288 -27.84 8.69 -11.74
C ASP A 288 -26.78 9.54 -12.47
N GLN A 289 -26.75 9.39 -13.80
CA GLN A 289 -25.82 10.13 -14.66
C GLN A 289 -26.07 11.64 -14.66
N ALA A 290 -27.32 12.09 -14.45
CA ALA A 290 -27.65 13.51 -14.48
C ALA A 290 -27.09 14.24 -13.24
N GLU A 291 -27.15 13.61 -12.07
CA GLU A 291 -26.49 14.12 -10.85
C GLU A 291 -24.97 14.22 -11.04
N LEU A 292 -24.35 13.19 -11.62
CA LEU A 292 -22.92 13.18 -11.92
C LEU A 292 -22.53 14.31 -12.89
N ASP A 293 -23.30 14.54 -13.95
CA ASP A 293 -23.00 15.58 -14.94
C ASP A 293 -23.14 17.00 -14.34
N ALA A 294 -24.18 17.23 -13.53
CA ALA A 294 -24.35 18.50 -12.82
C ALA A 294 -23.20 18.75 -11.82
N TRP A 295 -22.79 17.70 -11.11
CA TRP A 295 -21.66 17.76 -10.19
C TRP A 295 -20.34 18.07 -10.90
N ARG A 296 -20.09 17.47 -12.06
CA ARG A 296 -18.91 17.76 -12.91
C ARG A 296 -18.89 19.20 -13.40
N ALA A 297 -20.05 19.72 -13.83
CA ALA A 297 -20.16 21.11 -14.30
C ALA A 297 -19.69 22.10 -13.22
N ARG A 298 -20.15 21.93 -11.98
CA ARG A 298 -19.75 22.76 -10.83
C ARG A 298 -18.24 22.69 -10.55
N HIS A 299 -17.65 21.49 -10.51
CA HIS A 299 -16.21 21.38 -10.24
C HIS A 299 -15.31 21.88 -11.38
N ASN A 300 -15.81 21.92 -12.61
CA ASN A 300 -15.05 22.46 -13.75
C ASN A 300 -14.93 23.99 -13.73
N GLU A 301 -15.66 24.70 -12.86
CA GLU A 301 -15.55 26.16 -12.72
C GLU A 301 -14.17 26.59 -12.18
N ALA A 302 -13.59 25.81 -11.26
CA ALA A 302 -12.26 26.05 -10.72
C ALA A 302 -11.16 25.50 -11.66
N SER A 303 -11.08 26.08 -12.86
CA SER A 303 -10.10 25.72 -13.89
C SER A 303 -8.98 26.75 -14.03
N VAL A 304 -7.83 26.30 -14.52
CA VAL A 304 -6.72 27.18 -14.88
C VAL A 304 -6.71 27.42 -16.39
N GLU A 305 -6.28 28.61 -16.81
CA GLU A 305 -6.07 28.89 -18.22
C GLU A 305 -4.78 28.21 -18.71
N TYR A 306 -4.81 27.69 -19.94
CA TYR A 306 -3.64 27.12 -20.60
C TYR A 306 -3.29 27.97 -21.82
N LYS A 307 -2.02 28.34 -21.95
CA LYS A 307 -1.49 29.06 -23.11
C LYS A 307 -0.36 28.26 -23.76
N ASP A 308 -0.19 28.50 -25.06
CA ASP A 308 0.86 27.85 -25.85
C ASP A 308 2.23 28.43 -25.50
N ILE A 309 3.13 27.61 -24.94
CA ILE A 309 4.49 28.01 -24.56
C ILE A 309 5.27 28.63 -25.72
N ALA A 310 5.03 28.20 -26.97
CA ALA A 310 5.72 28.74 -28.15
C ALA A 310 5.37 30.21 -28.44
N LYS A 311 4.31 30.73 -27.83
CA LYS A 311 3.85 32.12 -27.95
C LYS A 311 4.21 32.97 -26.72
N ALA A 312 4.90 32.39 -25.74
CA ALA A 312 5.30 33.10 -24.54
C ALA A 312 6.27 34.25 -24.87
N SER A 313 6.16 35.34 -24.12
CA SER A 313 7.04 36.50 -24.23
C SER A 313 7.23 37.14 -22.87
N GLY A 314 8.45 37.58 -22.57
CA GLY A 314 8.78 38.22 -21.29
C GLY A 314 9.02 37.22 -20.14
N PRO A 315 8.85 37.66 -18.89
CA PRO A 315 9.14 36.84 -17.71
C PRO A 315 8.11 35.73 -17.54
N VAL A 316 8.58 34.51 -17.26
CA VAL A 316 7.77 33.35 -16.86
C VAL A 316 8.30 32.78 -15.55
N PHE A 317 7.46 32.06 -14.81
CA PHE A 317 7.76 31.62 -13.44
C PHE A 317 7.71 30.10 -13.32
N LEU A 318 8.76 29.52 -12.74
CA LEU A 318 8.95 28.08 -12.63
C LEU A 318 8.67 27.61 -11.21
N GLY A 319 7.76 26.65 -11.07
CA GLY A 319 7.50 25.97 -9.81
C GLY A 319 7.80 24.48 -9.90
N ILE A 320 8.49 23.94 -8.89
CA ILE A 320 8.88 22.54 -8.80
C ILE A 320 8.36 21.97 -7.48
N ASP A 321 7.62 20.86 -7.52
CA ASP A 321 7.29 20.05 -6.34
C ASP A 321 7.96 18.69 -6.49
N ALA A 322 9.02 18.50 -5.72
CA ALA A 322 9.82 17.28 -5.65
C ALA A 322 9.35 16.41 -4.49
N GLY A 323 8.22 15.75 -4.66
CA GLY A 323 7.67 14.82 -3.66
C GLY A 323 8.50 13.54 -3.51
N SER A 324 8.20 12.76 -2.47
CA SER A 324 8.87 11.48 -2.17
C SER A 324 8.77 10.46 -3.31
N THR A 325 7.70 10.52 -4.10
CA THR A 325 7.38 9.58 -5.18
C THR A 325 7.13 10.20 -6.54
N THR A 326 6.82 11.48 -6.58
CA THR A 326 6.37 12.16 -7.79
C THR A 326 7.09 13.48 -7.92
N SER A 327 7.44 13.82 -9.17
CA SER A 327 7.95 15.13 -9.53
C SER A 327 6.85 15.87 -10.28
N LYS A 328 6.63 17.13 -9.90
CA LYS A 328 5.72 18.02 -10.61
C LYS A 328 6.45 19.31 -10.95
N VAL A 329 6.22 19.78 -12.16
CA VAL A 329 6.82 21.03 -12.66
C VAL A 329 5.70 21.82 -13.33
N VAL A 330 5.61 23.11 -13.02
CA VAL A 330 4.69 24.03 -13.65
C VAL A 330 5.48 25.26 -14.09
N LEU A 331 5.23 25.72 -15.31
CA LEU A 331 5.68 27.01 -15.81
C LEU A 331 4.45 27.89 -16.07
N THR A 332 4.39 29.07 -15.45
CA THR A 332 3.29 30.02 -15.65
C THR A 332 3.77 31.31 -16.28
N ASP A 333 2.85 32.01 -16.94
CA ASP A 333 3.01 33.42 -17.28
C ASP A 333 2.64 34.33 -16.08
N PRO A 334 2.80 35.67 -16.19
CA PRO A 334 2.44 36.61 -15.13
C PRO A 334 0.94 36.67 -14.79
N GLU A 335 0.06 36.18 -15.66
CA GLU A 335 -1.37 36.09 -15.38
C GLU A 335 -1.75 34.76 -14.70
N GLY A 336 -0.77 33.89 -14.44
CA GLY A 336 -0.97 32.58 -13.83
C GLY A 336 -1.43 31.49 -14.81
N ALA A 337 -1.47 31.76 -16.12
CA ALA A 337 -1.81 30.73 -17.09
C ALA A 337 -0.66 29.72 -17.21
N ILE A 338 -1.00 28.43 -17.28
CA ILE A 338 -0.01 27.36 -17.42
C ILE A 338 0.48 27.32 -18.87
N LEU A 339 1.78 27.47 -19.05
CA LEU A 339 2.50 27.31 -20.31
C LEU A 339 3.04 25.88 -20.46
N PHE A 340 3.47 25.27 -19.36
CA PHE A 340 3.97 23.91 -19.32
C PHE A 340 3.62 23.25 -17.99
N GLN A 341 3.29 21.96 -18.03
CA GLN A 341 3.14 21.16 -16.82
C GLN A 341 3.70 19.75 -16.98
N HIS A 342 4.17 19.20 -15.88
CA HIS A 342 4.52 17.80 -15.74
C HIS A 342 4.00 17.25 -14.42
N TYR A 343 3.47 16.03 -14.46
CA TYR A 343 3.18 15.20 -13.29
C TYR A 343 3.66 13.79 -13.60
N GLY A 344 4.58 13.25 -12.81
CA GLY A 344 5.11 11.92 -13.06
C GLY A 344 5.72 11.26 -11.83
N ASN A 345 5.79 9.92 -11.85
CA ASN A 345 6.54 9.17 -10.84
C ASN A 345 8.03 9.42 -11.03
N ASN A 346 8.73 9.78 -9.95
CA ASN A 346 10.17 10.09 -10.00
C ASN A 346 11.06 8.83 -10.04
N GLN A 347 10.46 7.65 -9.86
CA GLN A 347 11.12 6.33 -9.82
C GLN A 347 12.29 6.27 -8.83
N GLY A 348 12.26 7.04 -7.74
CA GLY A 348 13.34 7.15 -6.76
C GLY A 348 14.58 7.90 -7.28
N GLN A 349 14.46 8.63 -8.40
CA GLN A 349 15.50 9.48 -9.00
C GLN A 349 14.95 10.90 -9.22
N PRO A 350 14.64 11.64 -8.14
CA PRO A 350 13.96 12.94 -8.23
C PRO A 350 14.78 14.00 -8.98
N LEU A 351 16.10 14.02 -8.81
CA LEU A 351 16.96 15.02 -9.44
C LEU A 351 17.06 14.80 -10.96
N GLU A 352 17.38 13.58 -11.38
CA GLU A 352 17.52 13.22 -12.80
C GLU A 352 16.21 13.45 -13.55
N ASN A 353 15.08 13.08 -12.93
CA ASN A 353 13.77 13.28 -13.51
C ASN A 353 13.47 14.78 -13.75
N VAL A 354 13.73 15.64 -12.75
CA VAL A 354 13.54 17.09 -12.92
C VAL A 354 14.49 17.68 -13.95
N ILE A 355 15.74 17.23 -14.03
CA ILE A 355 16.68 17.67 -15.08
C ILE A 355 16.12 17.41 -16.48
N GLU A 356 15.60 16.21 -16.75
CA GLU A 356 15.02 15.88 -18.05
C GLU A 356 13.77 16.71 -18.37
N ILE A 357 12.92 16.97 -17.37
CA ILE A 357 11.75 17.84 -17.54
C ILE A 357 12.18 19.27 -17.86
N LEU A 358 13.17 19.83 -17.16
CA LEU A 358 13.64 21.18 -17.42
C LEU A 358 14.30 21.31 -18.80
N LYS A 359 15.03 20.29 -19.27
CA LYS A 359 15.54 20.25 -20.65
C LYS A 359 14.42 20.34 -21.67
N GLU A 360 13.27 19.71 -21.40
CA GLU A 360 12.09 19.82 -22.25
C GLU A 360 11.52 21.24 -22.22
N VAL A 361 11.37 21.83 -21.04
CA VAL A 361 10.92 23.23 -20.88
C VAL A 361 11.80 24.16 -21.70
N TYR A 362 13.12 24.10 -21.55
CA TYR A 362 14.06 24.95 -22.29
C TYR A 362 14.04 24.70 -23.81
N ARG A 363 13.66 23.51 -24.27
CA ARG A 363 13.52 23.22 -25.71
C ARG A 363 12.27 23.87 -26.31
N GLN A 364 11.21 24.02 -25.50
CA GLN A 364 9.94 24.58 -25.93
C GLN A 364 9.83 26.09 -25.68
N LEU A 365 10.62 26.64 -24.75
CA LEU A 365 10.62 28.06 -24.42
C LEU A 365 11.23 28.89 -25.58
N PRO A 366 10.49 29.84 -26.16
CA PRO A 366 11.02 30.68 -27.24
C PRO A 366 12.02 31.70 -26.69
N ASP A 367 12.93 32.19 -27.55
CA ASP A 367 13.91 33.24 -27.20
C ASP A 367 13.27 34.56 -26.71
N THR A 368 11.97 34.76 -26.98
CA THR A 368 11.18 35.91 -26.52
C THR A 368 10.78 35.81 -25.04
N ALA A 369 10.91 34.64 -24.42
CA ALA A 369 10.56 34.41 -23.01
C ALA A 369 11.78 33.93 -22.20
N PHE A 370 11.79 34.23 -20.90
CA PHE A 370 12.83 33.75 -19.99
C PHE A 370 12.26 33.43 -18.61
N ILE A 371 12.81 32.40 -17.96
CA ILE A 371 12.44 32.07 -16.57
C ILE A 371 13.00 33.15 -15.66
N ALA A 372 12.13 33.99 -15.11
CA ALA A 372 12.52 35.14 -14.30
C ALA A 372 12.93 34.70 -12.89
N ARG A 373 12.13 33.81 -12.29
CA ARG A 373 12.40 33.18 -10.99
C ARG A 373 11.87 31.76 -10.95
N SER A 374 12.46 30.99 -10.07
CA SER A 374 12.13 29.59 -9.81
C SER A 374 11.99 29.31 -8.31
N CYS A 375 11.05 28.46 -7.94
CA CYS A 375 10.87 28.00 -6.57
C CYS A 375 10.66 26.49 -6.53
N VAL A 376 11.23 25.84 -5.52
CA VAL A 376 11.08 24.39 -5.31
C VAL A 376 10.53 24.09 -3.91
N THR A 377 9.76 23.02 -3.82
CA THR A 377 9.24 22.47 -2.57
C THR A 377 9.27 20.93 -2.56
N GLY A 378 8.79 20.32 -1.47
CA GLY A 378 8.67 18.88 -1.28
C GLY A 378 9.92 18.23 -0.68
N TYR A 379 9.90 16.91 -0.51
CA TYR A 379 10.99 16.14 0.09
C TYR A 379 12.36 16.32 -0.60
N GLY A 380 12.35 16.57 -1.90
CA GLY A 380 13.55 16.79 -2.71
C GLY A 380 14.05 18.24 -2.74
N GLU A 381 13.42 19.18 -2.01
CA GLU A 381 13.69 20.62 -2.07
C GLU A 381 15.19 20.93 -1.97
N ASN A 382 15.84 20.53 -0.88
CA ASN A 382 17.24 20.84 -0.62
C ASN A 382 18.17 20.30 -1.72
N LEU A 383 17.90 19.08 -2.19
CA LEU A 383 18.70 18.42 -3.22
C LEU A 383 18.58 19.16 -4.56
N ILE A 384 17.34 19.44 -5.00
CA ILE A 384 17.08 20.10 -6.28
C ILE A 384 17.56 21.55 -6.26
N LYS A 385 17.31 22.27 -5.18
CA LYS A 385 17.78 23.65 -5.01
C LYS A 385 19.29 23.75 -5.11
N ALA A 386 20.02 22.87 -4.42
CA ALA A 386 21.48 22.85 -4.45
C ALA A 386 22.03 22.45 -5.82
N ALA A 387 21.44 21.43 -6.46
CA ALA A 387 21.95 20.86 -7.71
C ALA A 387 21.66 21.73 -8.94
N LEU A 388 20.50 22.40 -8.97
CA LEU A 388 20.04 23.17 -10.14
C LEU A 388 20.09 24.68 -9.93
N HIS A 389 20.55 25.15 -8.76
CA HIS A 389 20.56 26.56 -8.38
C HIS A 389 19.18 27.23 -8.50
N VAL A 390 18.13 26.52 -8.07
CA VAL A 390 16.77 27.10 -7.99
C VAL A 390 16.80 28.30 -7.03
N ASP A 391 16.19 29.41 -7.43
CA ASP A 391 16.31 30.69 -6.71
C ASP A 391 15.77 30.58 -5.28
N TYR A 392 14.60 29.95 -5.12
CA TYR A 392 13.90 29.84 -3.85
C TYR A 392 13.57 28.41 -3.47
N GLY A 393 13.48 28.18 -2.16
CA GLY A 393 12.95 26.95 -1.57
C GLY A 393 11.86 27.36 -0.60
N GLU A 394 10.74 26.65 -0.59
CA GLU A 394 9.59 26.96 0.25
C GLU A 394 9.00 25.70 0.87
N VAL A 395 8.46 25.84 2.08
CA VAL A 395 7.78 24.73 2.76
C VAL A 395 6.52 24.34 1.97
N GLU A 396 6.33 23.04 1.75
CA GLU A 396 5.26 22.49 0.90
C GLU A 396 3.88 22.98 1.29
N THR A 397 3.58 23.05 2.59
CA THR A 397 2.29 23.54 3.08
C THR A 397 2.02 25.00 2.72
N VAL A 398 3.06 25.84 2.63
CA VAL A 398 2.94 27.24 2.22
C VAL A 398 2.68 27.33 0.71
N ALA A 399 3.41 26.56 -0.10
CA ALA A 399 3.18 26.50 -1.54
C ALA A 399 1.75 26.01 -1.85
N HIS A 400 1.33 24.91 -1.23
CA HIS A 400 -0.02 24.38 -1.34
C HIS A 400 -1.09 25.37 -0.88
N PHE A 401 -0.85 26.11 0.21
CA PHE A 401 -1.74 27.17 0.68
C PHE A 401 -1.86 28.31 -0.33
N LYS A 402 -0.75 28.79 -0.89
CA LYS A 402 -0.73 29.85 -1.91
C LYS A 402 -1.58 29.48 -3.12
N ALA A 403 -1.41 28.26 -3.63
CA ALA A 403 -2.23 27.76 -4.72
C ALA A 403 -3.71 27.63 -4.34
N ALA A 404 -4.03 27.06 -3.17
CA ALA A 404 -5.42 26.91 -2.73
C ALA A 404 -6.13 28.27 -2.57
N ASN A 405 -5.45 29.26 -2.00
CA ASN A 405 -5.98 30.61 -1.83
C ASN A 405 -6.13 31.35 -3.17
N TYR A 406 -5.35 31.01 -4.20
CA TYR A 406 -5.55 31.53 -5.56
C TYR A 406 -6.89 31.05 -6.16
N PHE A 407 -7.21 29.75 -6.03
CA PHE A 407 -8.44 29.17 -6.58
C PHE A 407 -9.69 29.43 -5.73
N ASN A 408 -9.54 29.63 -4.42
CA ASN A 408 -10.64 29.98 -3.53
C ASN A 408 -10.17 31.03 -2.50
N PRO A 409 -10.18 32.33 -2.86
CA PRO A 409 -9.67 33.40 -2.00
C PRO A 409 -10.32 33.44 -0.61
N GLY A 410 -9.48 33.45 0.42
CA GLY A 410 -9.91 33.35 1.82
C GLY A 410 -10.31 31.92 2.22
N VAL A 411 -9.63 30.92 1.66
CA VAL A 411 -9.81 29.50 2.01
C VAL A 411 -9.70 29.30 3.52
N ASP A 412 -10.63 28.53 4.11
CA ASP A 412 -10.68 28.22 5.55
C ASP A 412 -9.96 26.90 5.85
N PHE A 413 -10.07 25.95 4.94
CA PHE A 413 -9.53 24.60 5.12
C PHE A 413 -9.04 24.01 3.81
N ILE A 414 -7.90 23.34 3.89
CA ILE A 414 -7.27 22.68 2.76
C ILE A 414 -6.98 21.23 3.13
N LEU A 415 -7.44 20.31 2.29
CA LEU A 415 -7.08 18.90 2.38
C LEU A 415 -6.30 18.47 1.15
N ASP A 416 -5.01 18.20 1.35
CA ASP A 416 -4.14 17.57 0.37
C ASP A 416 -4.07 16.05 0.63
N ILE A 417 -4.44 15.24 -0.36
CA ILE A 417 -4.23 13.78 -0.31
C ILE A 417 -3.34 13.37 -1.48
N GLY A 418 -2.06 13.17 -1.18
CA GLY A 418 -1.06 12.67 -2.10
C GLY A 418 -1.13 11.15 -2.27
N GLY A 419 -0.11 10.61 -2.95
CA GLY A 419 0.02 9.17 -3.13
C GLY A 419 0.34 8.43 -1.82
N GLN A 420 1.14 9.02 -0.94
CA GLN A 420 1.66 8.36 0.27
C GLN A 420 1.39 9.10 1.57
N ASP A 421 1.11 10.39 1.48
CA ASP A 421 0.83 11.24 2.62
C ASP A 421 -0.47 12.02 2.40
N MET A 422 -0.97 12.57 3.51
CA MET A 422 -2.06 13.51 3.49
C MET A 422 -1.79 14.66 4.47
N LYS A 423 -2.25 15.85 4.10
CA LYS A 423 -2.04 17.10 4.84
C LYS A 423 -3.37 17.83 4.96
N ALA A 424 -3.78 18.08 6.19
CA ALA A 424 -4.92 18.92 6.49
C ALA A 424 -4.43 20.22 7.10
N MET A 425 -4.86 21.34 6.53
CA MET A 425 -4.41 22.66 6.92
C MET A 425 -5.64 23.53 7.18
N SER A 426 -5.69 24.14 8.36
CA SER A 426 -6.67 25.18 8.67
C SER A 426 -6.03 26.55 8.49
N VAL A 427 -6.82 27.50 8.01
CA VAL A 427 -6.41 28.87 7.75
C VAL A 427 -7.25 29.79 8.62
N GLN A 428 -6.60 30.78 9.22
CA GLN A 428 -7.27 31.83 9.98
C GLN A 428 -6.55 33.15 9.74
N ASP A 429 -7.31 34.23 9.52
CA ASP A 429 -6.78 35.58 9.28
C ASP A 429 -5.74 35.64 8.14
N GLY A 430 -5.94 34.83 7.10
CA GLY A 430 -5.06 34.76 5.93
C GLY A 430 -3.74 34.01 6.14
N ALA A 431 -3.58 33.31 7.27
CA ALA A 431 -2.40 32.51 7.57
C ALA A 431 -2.75 31.09 8.01
N LEU A 432 -1.81 30.15 7.83
CA LEU A 432 -1.96 28.77 8.31
C LEU A 432 -1.99 28.75 9.85
N SER A 433 -3.12 28.31 10.42
CA SER A 433 -3.33 28.26 11.87
C SER A 433 -3.04 26.88 12.47
N SER A 434 -3.31 25.82 11.72
CA SER A 434 -2.99 24.45 12.14
C SER A 434 -2.67 23.56 10.95
N ILE A 435 -1.74 22.63 11.15
CA ILE A 435 -1.30 21.66 10.15
C ILE A 435 -1.33 20.28 10.80
N GLN A 436 -2.00 19.34 10.15
CA GLN A 436 -2.04 17.93 10.55
C GLN A 436 -1.54 17.08 9.40
N LEU A 437 -0.46 16.34 9.66
CA LEU A 437 0.20 15.47 8.69
C LEU A 437 -0.04 14.01 9.06
N ASN A 438 -0.34 13.20 8.07
CA ASN A 438 -0.30 11.75 8.21
C ASN A 438 0.59 11.17 7.11
N GLU A 439 1.86 10.98 7.47
CA GLU A 439 2.92 10.40 6.62
C GLU A 439 3.07 8.88 6.82
N ALA A 440 2.41 8.32 7.84
CA ALA A 440 2.67 6.97 8.33
C ALA A 440 1.55 5.97 8.06
N CYS A 441 0.45 6.36 7.40
CA CYS A 441 -0.68 5.47 7.16
C CYS A 441 -1.23 5.56 5.73
N SER A 442 -0.96 4.52 4.93
CA SER A 442 -1.39 4.45 3.53
C SER A 442 -2.90 4.31 3.34
N SER A 443 -3.67 3.85 4.36
CA SER A 443 -5.11 3.60 4.22
C SER A 443 -5.97 4.85 4.00
N GLY A 444 -5.34 6.03 3.97
CA GLY A 444 -5.96 7.33 3.66
C GLY A 444 -5.36 8.03 2.44
N CYS A 445 -4.55 7.35 1.62
CA CYS A 445 -3.80 7.98 0.52
C CYS A 445 -4.08 7.31 -0.84
N GLY A 446 -3.68 7.95 -1.95
CA GLY A 446 -3.92 7.45 -3.30
C GLY A 446 -3.31 6.08 -3.60
N SER A 447 -2.15 5.77 -3.02
CA SER A 447 -1.49 4.47 -3.23
C SER A 447 -2.34 3.31 -2.73
N PHE A 448 -3.18 3.51 -1.71
CA PHE A 448 -4.09 2.48 -1.23
C PHE A 448 -5.10 2.08 -2.30
N ILE A 449 -5.71 3.06 -2.97
CA ILE A 449 -6.64 2.77 -4.07
C ILE A 449 -5.90 2.10 -5.23
N GLU A 450 -4.70 2.59 -5.56
CA GLU A 450 -3.87 2.01 -6.63
C GLU A 450 -3.49 0.55 -6.35
N THR A 451 -3.09 0.21 -5.11
CA THR A 451 -2.77 -1.17 -4.71
C THR A 451 -3.99 -2.08 -4.87
N PHE A 452 -5.18 -1.62 -4.45
CA PHE A 452 -6.40 -2.41 -4.60
C PHE A 452 -6.81 -2.59 -6.06
N ALA A 453 -6.76 -1.53 -6.87
CA ALA A 453 -7.01 -1.60 -8.29
C ALA A 453 -6.11 -2.66 -8.96
N LYS A 454 -4.79 -2.61 -8.71
CA LYS A 454 -3.83 -3.61 -9.20
C LYS A 454 -4.16 -5.02 -8.73
N SER A 455 -4.49 -5.20 -7.44
CA SER A 455 -4.83 -6.52 -6.88
C SER A 455 -6.09 -7.13 -7.51
N LEU A 456 -7.00 -6.29 -8.00
CA LEU A 456 -8.22 -6.67 -8.69
C LEU A 456 -8.06 -6.69 -10.23
N LYS A 457 -6.84 -6.46 -10.74
CA LYS A 457 -6.48 -6.41 -12.16
C LYS A 457 -7.17 -5.26 -12.93
N TYR A 458 -7.31 -4.11 -12.29
CA TYR A 458 -7.81 -2.86 -12.89
C TYR A 458 -6.70 -1.80 -12.96
N ASP A 459 -6.77 -0.96 -13.99
CA ASP A 459 -6.10 0.35 -13.94
C ASP A 459 -6.80 1.25 -12.92
N VAL A 460 -6.04 2.13 -12.27
CA VAL A 460 -6.58 3.01 -11.22
C VAL A 460 -7.66 3.97 -11.74
N LYS A 461 -7.58 4.40 -13.00
CA LYS A 461 -8.59 5.28 -13.62
C LYS A 461 -9.89 4.55 -13.87
N ASP A 462 -9.80 3.34 -14.44
CA ASP A 462 -10.97 2.50 -14.67
C ASP A 462 -11.62 2.10 -13.35
N PHE A 463 -10.79 1.78 -12.34
CA PHE A 463 -11.24 1.46 -10.99
C PHE A 463 -12.01 2.62 -10.33
N ALA A 464 -11.54 3.85 -10.49
CA ALA A 464 -12.25 5.05 -10.04
C ALA A 464 -13.57 5.25 -10.80
N GLN A 465 -13.57 5.03 -12.12
CA GLN A 465 -14.72 5.27 -12.97
C GLN A 465 -15.87 4.30 -12.68
N VAL A 466 -15.58 3.02 -12.44
CA VAL A 466 -16.63 2.02 -12.13
C VAL A 466 -17.30 2.26 -10.77
N ALA A 467 -16.68 3.03 -9.87
CA ALA A 467 -17.25 3.34 -8.55
C ALA A 467 -18.43 4.31 -8.61
N LEU A 468 -18.45 5.23 -9.59
CA LEU A 468 -19.33 6.41 -9.56
C LEU A 468 -20.82 6.05 -9.51
N LEU A 469 -21.21 5.01 -10.25
CA LEU A 469 -22.59 4.53 -10.36
C LEU A 469 -22.78 3.15 -9.68
N ALA A 470 -21.95 2.85 -8.67
CA ALA A 470 -22.09 1.61 -7.91
C ALA A 470 -23.43 1.58 -7.15
N GLU A 471 -24.19 0.50 -7.29
CA GLU A 471 -25.53 0.36 -6.71
C GLU A 471 -25.49 0.03 -5.22
N HIS A 472 -24.46 -0.70 -4.78
CA HIS A 472 -24.35 -1.21 -3.41
C HIS A 472 -22.96 -0.98 -2.80
N PRO A 473 -22.47 0.28 -2.68
CA PRO A 473 -21.15 0.55 -2.10
C PRO A 473 -20.96 -0.16 -0.77
N VAL A 474 -19.93 -1.00 -0.65
CA VAL A 474 -19.74 -1.80 0.57
C VAL A 474 -19.12 -0.98 1.69
N ASP A 475 -19.62 -1.12 2.93
CA ASP A 475 -18.96 -0.52 4.07
C ASP A 475 -17.77 -1.37 4.52
N LEU A 476 -16.58 -0.93 4.13
CA LEU A 476 -15.33 -1.56 4.52
C LEU A 476 -14.75 -0.99 5.83
N GLY A 477 -15.36 0.09 6.35
CA GLY A 477 -14.88 0.84 7.50
C GLY A 477 -13.56 1.56 7.25
N SER A 478 -12.94 2.10 8.31
CA SER A 478 -11.66 2.85 8.20
C SER A 478 -10.44 1.98 8.55
N LYS A 479 -10.42 0.73 8.09
CA LYS A 479 -9.37 -0.25 8.43
C LYS A 479 -8.03 0.07 7.75
N CYS A 480 -6.92 -0.40 8.33
CA CYS A 480 -5.59 -0.35 7.71
C CYS A 480 -5.57 -1.13 6.39
N THR A 481 -4.71 -0.74 5.44
CA THR A 481 -4.51 -1.38 4.11
C THR A 481 -4.43 -2.90 4.19
N VAL A 482 -3.68 -3.43 5.16
CA VAL A 482 -3.52 -4.87 5.36
C VAL A 482 -4.87 -5.54 5.65
N PHE A 483 -5.66 -4.98 6.57
CA PHE A 483 -6.93 -5.60 6.98
C PHE A 483 -8.02 -5.35 5.95
N MET A 484 -7.84 -4.29 5.17
CA MET A 484 -8.70 -3.98 4.06
C MET A 484 -8.66 -5.11 3.03
N ASN A 485 -7.49 -5.72 2.77
CA ASN A 485 -7.39 -6.87 1.85
C ASN A 485 -8.27 -8.02 2.30
N SER A 486 -8.21 -8.39 3.59
CA SER A 486 -9.04 -9.46 4.14
C SER A 486 -10.52 -9.10 4.08
N LYS A 487 -10.89 -7.85 4.34
CA LYS A 487 -12.29 -7.40 4.27
C LYS A 487 -12.81 -7.34 2.83
N VAL A 488 -12.00 -6.89 1.88
CA VAL A 488 -12.31 -6.92 0.43
C VAL A 488 -12.53 -8.35 -0.02
N LYS A 489 -11.61 -9.28 0.30
CA LYS A 489 -11.77 -10.71 0.03
C LYS A 489 -13.06 -11.27 0.66
N GLN A 490 -13.39 -10.85 1.87
CA GLN A 490 -14.63 -11.27 2.54
C GLN A 490 -15.87 -10.77 1.79
N VAL A 491 -15.97 -9.47 1.49
CA VAL A 491 -17.16 -8.93 0.82
C VAL A 491 -17.27 -9.41 -0.63
N GLN A 492 -16.16 -9.74 -1.30
CA GLN A 492 -16.18 -10.46 -2.58
C GLN A 492 -16.82 -11.84 -2.46
N LYS A 493 -16.51 -12.59 -1.40
CA LYS A 493 -17.20 -13.86 -1.09
C LYS A 493 -18.68 -13.65 -0.77
N GLU A 494 -19.03 -12.49 -0.21
CA GLU A 494 -20.42 -12.05 0.02
C GLU A 494 -21.08 -11.43 -1.23
N GLY A 495 -20.45 -11.53 -2.41
CA GLY A 495 -21.04 -11.14 -3.70
C GLY A 495 -20.90 -9.67 -4.10
N ALA A 496 -20.08 -8.88 -3.39
CA ALA A 496 -19.82 -7.49 -3.77
C ALA A 496 -19.13 -7.39 -5.14
N THR A 497 -19.60 -6.47 -5.98
CA THR A 497 -18.98 -6.20 -7.28
C THR A 497 -17.71 -5.35 -7.12
N VAL A 498 -16.89 -5.28 -8.17
CA VAL A 498 -15.71 -4.39 -8.19
C VAL A 498 -16.12 -2.91 -8.03
N ALA A 499 -17.25 -2.52 -8.63
CA ALA A 499 -17.82 -1.18 -8.50
C ALA A 499 -18.15 -0.86 -7.03
N ASP A 500 -18.84 -1.77 -6.35
CA ASP A 500 -19.22 -1.63 -4.94
C ASP A 500 -18.00 -1.51 -4.03
N ILE A 501 -16.97 -2.33 -4.29
CA ILE A 501 -15.72 -2.33 -3.55
C ILE A 501 -14.97 -1.02 -3.78
N SER A 502 -14.88 -0.54 -5.03
CA SER A 502 -14.19 0.70 -5.35
C SER A 502 -14.86 1.92 -4.69
N ALA A 503 -16.20 1.98 -4.71
CA ALA A 503 -16.95 3.00 -3.99
C ALA A 503 -16.71 2.91 -2.47
N GLY A 504 -16.77 1.69 -1.91
CA GLY A 504 -16.49 1.44 -0.49
C GLY A 504 -15.08 1.85 -0.06
N LEU A 505 -14.07 1.61 -0.89
CA LEU A 505 -12.69 2.03 -0.65
C LEU A 505 -12.56 3.56 -0.70
N SER A 506 -13.26 4.22 -1.62
CA SER A 506 -13.29 5.69 -1.72
C SER A 506 -13.85 6.32 -0.44
N TYR A 507 -14.96 5.79 0.08
CA TYR A 507 -15.47 6.16 1.41
C TYR A 507 -14.47 5.87 2.53
N SER A 508 -13.76 4.74 2.47
CA SER A 508 -12.80 4.34 3.50
C SER A 508 -11.64 5.31 3.61
N VAL A 509 -11.10 5.79 2.48
CA VAL A 509 -10.05 6.81 2.41
C VAL A 509 -10.51 8.10 3.09
N ILE A 510 -11.70 8.59 2.73
CA ILE A 510 -12.25 9.84 3.29
C ILE A 510 -12.60 9.71 4.77
N LYS A 511 -13.27 8.62 5.19
CA LYS A 511 -13.58 8.38 6.61
C LYS A 511 -12.30 8.29 7.44
N ASN A 512 -11.22 7.71 6.90
CA ASN A 512 -9.92 7.70 7.56
C ASN A 512 -9.36 9.12 7.69
N ALA A 513 -9.36 9.88 6.60
CA ALA A 513 -8.90 11.26 6.58
C ALA A 513 -9.63 12.14 7.61
N LEU A 514 -10.96 12.20 7.54
CA LEU A 514 -11.78 13.08 8.36
C LEU A 514 -11.79 12.67 9.84
N TYR A 515 -12.01 11.39 10.14
CA TYR A 515 -12.28 10.99 11.54
C TYR A 515 -11.08 10.46 12.30
N LYS A 516 -10.05 9.95 11.62
CA LYS A 516 -8.85 9.41 12.30
C LYS A 516 -7.69 10.38 12.29
N VAL A 517 -7.45 11.04 11.15
CA VAL A 517 -6.35 11.98 11.01
C VAL A 517 -6.77 13.34 11.51
N ILE A 518 -7.76 13.95 10.86
CA ILE A 518 -8.25 15.31 11.19
C ILE A 518 -8.99 15.33 12.54
N LYS A 519 -9.56 14.18 12.93
CA LYS A 519 -10.42 14.03 14.12
C LYS A 519 -11.58 15.01 14.11
N LEU A 520 -12.17 15.19 12.92
CA LEU A 520 -13.30 16.06 12.68
C LEU A 520 -14.45 15.65 13.60
N LYS A 521 -14.96 16.61 14.37
CA LYS A 521 -16.09 16.39 15.28
C LYS A 521 -17.40 16.81 14.66
N ARG A 522 -17.39 17.96 13.96
CA ARG A 522 -18.57 18.49 13.28
C ARG A 522 -18.19 19.07 11.92
N PRO A 523 -19.09 19.01 10.92
CA PRO A 523 -18.86 19.60 9.60
C PRO A 523 -18.44 21.08 9.64
N GLU A 524 -18.93 21.87 10.60
CA GLU A 524 -18.63 23.31 10.71
C GLU A 524 -17.15 23.58 11.04
N ASP A 525 -16.45 22.61 11.62
CA ASP A 525 -15.04 22.77 11.99
C ASP A 525 -14.12 22.83 10.74
N LEU A 526 -14.64 22.52 9.54
CA LEU A 526 -13.95 22.67 8.25
C LEU A 526 -14.09 24.09 7.64
N GLY A 527 -14.94 24.95 8.19
CA GLY A 527 -15.25 26.25 7.58
C GLY A 527 -16.18 26.15 6.36
N GLU A 528 -16.27 27.24 5.61
CA GLU A 528 -17.15 27.35 4.43
C GLU A 528 -16.36 27.21 3.12
N LYS A 529 -15.17 27.79 3.06
CA LYS A 529 -14.30 27.77 1.88
C LYS A 529 -13.30 26.65 2.00
N ILE A 530 -13.67 25.49 1.47
CA ILE A 530 -12.86 24.27 1.53
C ILE A 530 -12.22 24.02 0.17
N VAL A 531 -10.90 23.80 0.14
CA VAL A 531 -10.18 23.35 -1.04
C VAL A 531 -9.65 21.94 -0.82
N VAL A 532 -9.88 21.06 -1.78
CA VAL A 532 -9.29 19.72 -1.80
C VAL A 532 -8.34 19.57 -2.97
N GLN A 533 -7.17 18.97 -2.72
CA GLN A 533 -6.06 18.89 -3.66
C GLN A 533 -5.20 17.64 -3.45
N GLY A 534 -4.22 17.43 -4.31
CA GLY A 534 -3.43 16.21 -4.37
C GLY A 534 -3.97 15.24 -5.42
N GLY A 535 -3.09 14.38 -5.92
CA GLY A 535 -3.41 13.47 -7.03
C GLY A 535 -4.57 12.51 -6.75
N THR A 536 -4.87 12.23 -5.49
CA THR A 536 -6.00 11.36 -5.10
C THR A 536 -7.35 11.99 -5.44
N PHE A 537 -7.48 13.32 -5.43
CA PHE A 537 -8.73 13.99 -5.77
C PHE A 537 -8.99 14.11 -7.28
N TYR A 538 -8.10 13.58 -8.13
CA TYR A 538 -8.49 13.24 -9.51
C TYR A 538 -9.46 12.06 -9.57
N ASN A 539 -9.53 11.24 -8.53
CA ASN A 539 -10.55 10.21 -8.40
C ASN A 539 -11.87 10.87 -7.97
N GLU A 540 -12.80 10.99 -8.91
CA GLU A 540 -14.12 11.60 -8.69
C GLU A 540 -14.93 10.86 -7.60
N ALA A 541 -14.73 9.55 -7.42
CA ALA A 541 -15.40 8.79 -6.37
C ALA A 541 -14.91 9.19 -4.97
N VAL A 542 -13.61 9.47 -4.83
CA VAL A 542 -13.03 9.99 -3.58
C VAL A 542 -13.50 11.41 -3.31
N LEU A 543 -13.52 12.27 -4.34
CA LEU A 543 -14.01 13.64 -4.22
C LEU A 543 -15.50 13.66 -3.80
N ARG A 544 -16.33 12.83 -4.43
CA ARG A 544 -17.75 12.72 -4.07
C ARG A 544 -17.94 12.14 -2.67
N ALA A 545 -17.18 11.11 -2.31
CA ALA A 545 -17.21 10.56 -0.97
C ALA A 545 -16.85 11.62 0.09
N PHE A 546 -15.93 12.55 -0.22
CA PHE A 546 -15.62 13.67 0.66
C PHE A 546 -16.85 14.52 0.93
N GLU A 547 -17.56 14.96 -0.11
CA GLU A 547 -18.73 15.83 0.06
C GLU A 547 -19.86 15.13 0.82
N LEU A 548 -20.07 13.83 0.57
CA LEU A 548 -21.10 13.05 1.25
C LEU A 548 -20.78 12.81 2.73
N VAL A 549 -19.52 12.52 3.08
CA VAL A 549 -19.12 12.23 4.47
C VAL A 549 -18.92 13.50 5.29
N SER A 550 -18.43 14.57 4.67
CA SER A 550 -18.25 15.86 5.33
C SER A 550 -19.53 16.69 5.38
N GLU A 551 -20.52 16.36 4.55
CA GLU A 551 -21.74 17.16 4.34
C GLU A 551 -21.42 18.60 3.88
N ARG A 552 -20.32 18.77 3.16
CA ARG A 552 -19.83 20.06 2.66
C ARG A 552 -19.52 19.99 1.17
N GLU A 553 -19.83 21.06 0.47
CA GLU A 553 -19.32 21.29 -0.88
C GLU A 553 -17.88 21.79 -0.83
N VAL A 554 -17.07 21.39 -1.81
CA VAL A 554 -15.65 21.76 -1.87
C VAL A 554 -15.23 22.26 -3.23
N VAL A 555 -14.16 23.06 -3.25
CA VAL A 555 -13.46 23.44 -4.48
C VAL A 555 -12.34 22.44 -4.74
N ARG A 556 -12.37 21.78 -5.90
CA ARG A 556 -11.28 20.95 -6.40
C ARG A 556 -10.73 21.61 -7.67
N PRO A 557 -9.55 22.24 -7.62
CA PRO A 557 -8.94 22.81 -8.81
C PRO A 557 -8.71 21.75 -9.90
N SER A 558 -8.87 22.12 -11.17
CA SER A 558 -8.60 21.23 -12.31
C SER A 558 -7.19 20.62 -12.29
N ILE A 559 -6.25 21.31 -11.65
CA ILE A 559 -4.85 20.92 -11.46
C ILE A 559 -4.55 20.40 -10.04
N ALA A 560 -5.52 19.77 -9.37
CA ALA A 560 -5.39 19.30 -7.98
C ALA A 560 -4.05 18.62 -7.64
N GLY A 561 -3.47 17.82 -8.54
CA GLY A 561 -2.18 17.14 -8.34
C GLY A 561 -0.92 18.01 -8.53
N LEU A 562 -1.05 19.23 -9.05
CA LEU A 562 0.05 20.15 -9.36
C LEU A 562 0.13 21.33 -8.39
N MET A 563 -0.71 21.37 -7.36
CA MET A 563 -0.91 22.55 -6.52
C MET A 563 0.36 23.02 -5.79
N GLY A 564 1.22 22.11 -5.34
CA GLY A 564 2.53 22.47 -4.76
C GLY A 564 3.44 23.18 -5.75
N ALA A 565 3.56 22.64 -6.98
CA ALA A 565 4.35 23.26 -8.04
C ALA A 565 3.72 24.60 -8.50
N TYR A 566 2.41 24.67 -8.66
CA TYR A 566 1.70 25.91 -9.02
C TYR A 566 1.88 26.99 -7.94
N GLY A 567 1.80 26.61 -6.66
CA GLY A 567 2.07 27.50 -5.54
C GLY A 567 3.50 28.04 -5.54
N CYS A 568 4.48 27.19 -5.87
CA CYS A 568 5.87 27.62 -6.06
C CYS A 568 6.00 28.63 -7.21
N ALA A 569 5.30 28.44 -8.32
CA ALA A 569 5.31 29.41 -9.42
C ALA A 569 4.73 30.77 -8.99
N ILE A 570 3.64 30.79 -8.22
CA ILE A 570 3.09 32.02 -7.61
C ILE A 570 4.12 32.69 -6.71
N ILE A 571 4.78 31.93 -5.83
CA ILE A 571 5.79 32.49 -4.91
C ILE A 571 6.97 33.08 -5.71
N ALA A 572 7.43 32.38 -6.76
CA ALA A 572 8.48 32.87 -7.62
C ALA A 572 8.10 34.20 -8.31
N GLN A 573 6.84 34.34 -8.73
CA GLN A 573 6.28 35.58 -9.25
C GLN A 573 6.26 36.71 -8.21
N GLU A 574 5.68 36.46 -7.04
CA GLU A 574 5.61 37.45 -5.95
C GLU A 574 7.01 37.98 -5.59
N LYS A 575 8.01 37.08 -5.51
CA LYS A 575 9.40 37.46 -5.25
C LYS A 575 10.00 38.33 -6.34
N TYR A 576 9.74 38.00 -7.61
CA TYR A 576 10.21 38.81 -8.73
C TYR A 576 9.58 40.21 -8.74
N GLU A 577 8.28 40.32 -8.44
CA GLU A 577 7.57 41.59 -8.33
C GLU A 577 8.10 42.43 -7.16
N ASP A 578 8.35 41.83 -6.00
CA ASP A 578 8.95 42.50 -4.84
C ASP A 578 10.35 43.05 -5.16
N GLU A 579 11.20 42.24 -5.82
CA GLU A 579 12.56 42.63 -6.20
C GLU A 579 12.58 43.76 -7.24
N THR A 580 11.67 43.71 -8.21
CA THR A 580 11.57 44.73 -9.26
C THR A 580 10.95 46.03 -8.74
N ALA A 581 10.01 45.96 -7.80
CA ALA A 581 9.44 47.13 -7.12
C ALA A 581 10.46 47.85 -6.21
N GLN A 582 11.45 47.12 -5.68
CA GLN A 582 12.52 47.68 -4.84
C GLN A 582 13.75 48.15 -5.63
N ALA A 583 13.81 47.91 -6.94
CA ALA A 583 14.91 48.38 -7.78
C ALA A 583 14.83 49.92 -7.94
N PRO A 584 15.89 50.69 -7.61
CA PRO A 584 15.87 52.13 -7.79
C PRO A 584 15.69 52.45 -9.28
N ALA A 585 14.78 53.38 -9.59
CA ALA A 585 14.59 53.90 -10.94
C ALA A 585 15.92 54.51 -11.41
N VAL A 586 16.66 53.77 -12.23
CA VAL A 586 17.80 54.33 -12.94
C VAL A 586 17.21 55.26 -13.99
N GLU A 587 17.21 56.56 -13.69
CA GLU A 587 16.96 57.60 -14.69
C GLU A 587 17.83 57.30 -15.91
N MET A 588 17.18 56.96 -17.03
CA MET A 588 17.81 57.08 -18.33
C MET A 588 18.09 58.56 -18.58
N ALA A 589 19.26 59.03 -18.16
CA ALA A 589 19.81 60.27 -18.64
C ALA A 589 20.06 60.12 -20.14
N THR A 590 19.22 60.76 -20.93
CA THR A 590 19.40 61.00 -22.35
C THR A 590 20.61 61.93 -22.57
N VAL A 591 21.43 61.54 -23.54
CA VAL A 591 22.58 62.21 -24.20
C VAL A 591 23.95 61.99 -23.56
#